data_AF-A0A2H9MSP6-F1
#
_entry.id   AF-A0A2H9MSP6-F1
#
_cell.length_a   1.000
_cell.length_b   1.000
_cell.length_c   1.000
_cell.angle_alpha   90.00
_cell.angle_beta   90.00
_cell.angle_gamma   90.00
#
_symmetry.space_group_name_H-M   'P 1'
#
loop_
_entity.id
_entity.type
_entity.pdbx_description
1 polymer ?
#
loop_
_entity_poly.entity_id
_entity_poly.type
_entity_poly.pdbx_seq_one_letter_code
_entity_poly.pdbx_strand_id
1 'polypeptide(L)' 'MTRDIGLKVKTPERECTDKHCPFHGSLSVRGRLFDGKVTSDKARQTITLQKESPM' A
#
# COMPACT_ATOMS: atom_id res chain seq x y z
N MET A 1 -8.69 2.16 -14.76
CA MET A 1 -9.71 1.26 -14.12
C MET A 1 -9.25 0.88 -12.73
N THR A 2 -10.05 1.18 -11.71
CA THR A 2 -9.73 0.95 -10.30
C THR A 2 -10.32 -0.38 -9.85
N ARG A 3 -9.49 -1.32 -9.39
CA ARG A 3 -9.94 -2.59 -8.82
C ARG A 3 -10.35 -2.40 -7.36
N ASP A 4 -11.40 -3.11 -6.96
CA ASP A 4 -11.75 -3.25 -5.56
C ASP A 4 -10.75 -4.19 -4.87
N ILE A 5 -10.04 -3.66 -3.86
CA ILE A 5 -9.02 -4.41 -3.11
C ILE A 5 -9.58 -5.05 -1.83
N GLY A 6 -10.88 -4.97 -1.58
CA GLY A 6 -11.54 -5.54 -0.40
C GLY A 6 -11.22 -4.82 0.91
N LEU A 7 -10.55 -3.67 0.86
CA LEU A 7 -10.27 -2.81 2.01
C LEU A 7 -11.15 -1.56 1.92
N LYS A 8 -11.72 -1.12 3.06
CA LYS A 8 -12.50 0.13 3.16
C LYS A 8 -11.59 1.37 3.12
N VAL A 9 -10.85 1.54 2.03
CA VAL A 9 -9.95 2.68 1.80
C VAL A 9 -10.45 3.50 0.63
N LYS A 10 -10.18 4.80 0.66
CA LYS A 10 -10.53 5.70 -0.46
C LYS A 10 -9.73 5.28 -1.70
N THR A 11 -10.42 5.16 -2.81
CA THR A 11 -9.80 4.91 -4.11
C THR A 11 -8.92 6.11 -4.50
N PRO A 12 -7.74 5.86 -5.10
CA PRO A 12 -6.89 6.94 -5.57
C PRO A 12 -7.57 7.72 -6.70
N GLU A 13 -7.48 9.05 -6.67
CA GLU A 13 -7.99 9.93 -7.72
C GLU A 13 -7.10 9.93 -8.98
N ARG A 14 -5.83 9.52 -8.83
CA ARG A 14 -4.85 9.48 -9.91
C ARG A 14 -4.68 8.08 -10.44
N GLU A 15 -4.65 7.95 -11.76
CA GLU A 15 -4.30 6.71 -12.43
C GLU A 15 -2.78 6.47 -12.35
N CYS A 16 -2.36 5.27 -11.91
CA CYS A 16 -0.97 4.81 -11.88
C CYS A 16 -0.79 3.73 -12.97
N THR A 17 0.35 3.72 -13.67
CA THR A 17 0.75 2.65 -14.62
C THR A 17 1.64 1.57 -13.97
N ASP A 18 1.75 1.59 -12.64
CA ASP A 18 2.62 0.70 -11.88
C ASP A 18 2.01 -0.71 -11.74
N LYS A 19 2.78 -1.74 -12.08
CA LYS A 19 2.38 -3.15 -11.99
C LYS A 19 2.15 -3.60 -10.54
N HIS A 20 2.83 -2.97 -9.58
CA HIS A 20 2.73 -3.24 -8.15
C HIS A 20 1.65 -2.40 -7.45
N CYS A 21 0.93 -1.55 -8.17
CA CYS A 21 -0.16 -0.74 -7.62
C CYS A 21 -1.33 -1.67 -7.25
N PRO A 22 -1.82 -1.70 -5.98
CA PRO A 22 -2.95 -2.55 -5.59
C PRO A 22 -4.25 -2.27 -6.36
N PHE A 23 -4.44 -1.01 -6.79
CA PHE A 23 -5.67 -0.54 -7.43
C PHE A 23 -5.66 -0.72 -8.95
N HIS A 24 -4.57 -0.34 -9.64
CA HIS A 24 -4.50 -0.34 -11.10
C HIS A 24 -3.65 -1.49 -11.67
N GLY A 25 -2.87 -2.18 -10.82
CA GLY A 25 -1.97 -3.26 -11.22
C GLY A 25 -2.59 -4.65 -11.07
N SER A 26 -1.72 -5.65 -11.02
CA SER A 26 -2.09 -7.05 -10.80
C SER A 26 -1.83 -7.53 -9.37
N LEU A 27 -1.23 -6.67 -8.53
CA LEU A 27 -0.88 -7.03 -7.16
C LEU A 27 -2.14 -7.15 -6.29
N SER A 28 -2.33 -8.32 -5.70
CA SER A 28 -3.46 -8.58 -4.81
C SER A 28 -3.05 -8.42 -3.35
N VAL A 29 -3.82 -7.65 -2.58
CA VAL A 29 -3.59 -7.45 -1.14
C VAL A 29 -4.29 -8.56 -0.36
N ARG A 30 -3.54 -9.32 0.44
CA ARG A 30 -4.05 -10.44 1.24
C ARG A 30 -3.22 -10.58 2.52
N GLY A 31 -3.81 -11.11 3.59
CA GLY A 31 -3.11 -11.41 4.83
C GLY A 31 -3.38 -10.41 5.95
N ARG A 32 -2.35 -10.13 6.77
CA ARG A 32 -2.47 -9.28 7.96
C ARG A 32 -2.32 -7.80 7.59
N LEU A 33 -3.21 -6.98 8.14
CA LEU A 33 -3.08 -5.53 8.18
C LEU A 33 -2.30 -5.14 9.43
N PHE A 34 -1.39 -4.18 9.29
CA PHE A 34 -0.62 -3.64 10.40
C PHE A 34 -0.40 -2.15 10.20
N ASP A 35 -0.40 -1.42 11.30
CA ASP A 35 -0.07 -0.01 11.35
C ASP A 35 1.36 0.18 11.83
N GLY A 36 2.04 1.19 11.31
CA GLY A 36 3.42 1.51 11.64
C GLY A 36 3.78 2.94 11.24
N LYS A 37 4.89 3.44 11.75
CA LYS A 37 5.38 4.79 11.45
C LYS A 37 6.38 4.75 10.29
N VAL A 38 6.20 5.64 9.31
CA VAL A 38 7.17 5.79 8.20
C VAL A 38 8.45 6.42 8.74
N THR A 39 9.58 5.75 8.54
CA THR A 39 10.91 6.23 8.98
C THR A 39 11.76 6.74 7.83
N SER A 40 11.52 6.27 6.60
CA SER A 40 12.26 6.71 5.41
C SER A 40 11.44 6.47 4.15
N ASP A 41 11.47 7.44 3.25
CA ASP A 41 10.87 7.43 1.90
C ASP A 41 11.92 7.60 0.79
N LYS A 42 13.21 7.54 1.12
CA LYS A 42 14.31 7.78 0.16
C LYS A 42 14.43 6.72 -0.92
N ALA A 43 13.79 5.56 -0.74
CA ALA A 43 13.85 4.46 -1.68
C ALA A 43 12.80 4.65 -2.79
N ARG A 44 13.18 4.32 -4.03
CA ARG A 44 12.27 4.46 -5.17
C ARG A 44 11.13 3.45 -5.05
N GLN A 45 9.89 3.94 -5.13
CA GLN A 45 8.65 3.13 -5.11
C GLN A 45 8.48 2.25 -3.85
N THR A 46 9.21 2.53 -2.77
CA THR A 46 9.18 1.77 -1.52
C THR A 46 9.37 2.71 -0.32
N ILE A 47 8.84 2.31 0.84
CA ILE A 47 9.01 3.05 2.09
C ILE A 47 9.48 2.10 3.20
N THR A 48 10.25 2.63 4.14
CA THR A 48 10.60 1.90 5.36
C THR A 48 9.60 2.25 6.45
N LEU A 49 8.92 1.24 6.98
CA LEU A 49 7.99 1.35 8.10
C LEU A 49 8.63 0.73 9.34
N GLN A 50 8.59 1.45 10.46
CA GLN A 50 8.90 0.92 11.78
C GLN A 50 7.60 0.60 12.51
N LYS A 51 7.44 -0.66 12.88
CA LYS A 51 6.34 -1.10 13.74
C LYS A 51 6.83 -1.12 15.19
N GLU A 52 6.34 -0.20 16.01
CA GLU A 52 6.42 -0.34 17.46
C GLU A 52 5.39 -1.40 17.86
N SER A 53 5.84 -2.61 18.13
CA SER A 53 4.97 -3.60 18.78
C SER A 53 5.04 -3.30 20.28
N PRO A 54 3.98 -2.82 20.95
CA PRO A 54 3.76 -3.28 22.30
C PRO A 54 3.38 -4.75 22.14
N MET A 55 4.21 -5.65 22.65
CA MET A 55 3.68 -6.96 23.06
C MET A 55 2.80 -6.74 24.29
#